data_AF-A0A9D8A7D9-F1
#
_entry.id   AF-A0A9D8A7D9-F1
#
_cell.length_a   1.000
_cell.length_b   1.000
_cell.length_c   1.000
_cell.angle_alpha   90.00
_cell.angle_beta   90.00
_cell.angle_gamma   90.00
#
_symmetry.space_group_name_H-M   'P 1'
#
loop_
_entity.id
_entity.type
_entity.pdbx_description
1 polymer ?
#
loop_
_entity_poly.entity_id
_entity_poly.type
_entity_poly.pdbx_seq_one_letter_code
_entity_poly.pdbx_strand_id
1 'polypeptide(L)' 'MRNPKAPDQGKGHGREVSFIINKGKRKANYTDRMKHRVDSTKGKLIYSHRMSVIEPVFGNIGTNKGLNRFS' A
#
# COMPACT_ATOMS: atom_id res chain seq x y z
N MET A 1 -14.19 -21.65 -5.82
CA MET A 1 -12.85 -21.13 -5.47
C MET A 1 -12.09 -22.23 -4.73
N ARG A 2 -10.98 -22.75 -5.29
CA ARG A 2 -10.08 -23.65 -4.55
C ARG A 2 -9.14 -22.78 -3.72
N ASN A 3 -9.18 -22.87 -2.40
CA ASN A 3 -8.23 -22.17 -1.54
C ASN A 3 -7.01 -23.08 -1.33
N PRO A 4 -5.83 -22.77 -1.93
CA PRO A 4 -4.64 -23.59 -1.72
C PRO A 4 -4.21 -23.54 -0.25
N LYS A 5 -3.67 -24.65 0.26
CA LYS A 5 -3.01 -24.66 1.58
C LYS A 5 -1.81 -23.70 1.55
N ALA A 6 -1.60 -22.96 2.63
CA ALA A 6 -0.47 -22.06 2.76
C ALA A 6 0.85 -22.85 2.63
N PRO A 7 1.88 -22.31 1.92
CA PRO A 7 3.18 -22.97 1.84
C PRO A 7 3.86 -23.02 3.22
N ASP A 8 4.30 -24.20 3.64
CA ASP A 8 5.13 -24.36 4.85
C ASP A 8 6.59 -23.90 4.62
N GLN A 9 7.01 -23.76 3.35
CA GLN A 9 8.31 -23.24 2.93
C GLN A 9 8.15 -22.31 1.72
N GLY A 10 9.07 -21.35 1.55
CA GLY A 10 9.04 -20.26 0.54
C GLY A 10 9.11 -20.67 -0.93
N LYS A 11 8.70 -21.90 -1.27
CA LYS A 11 8.65 -22.49 -2.61
C LYS A 11 7.25 -23.02 -2.97
N GLY A 12 6.19 -22.54 -2.31
CA GLY A 12 4.81 -22.91 -2.67
C GLY A 12 4.11 -21.87 -3.54
N HIS A 13 3.13 -22.33 -4.32
CA HIS A 13 2.31 -21.51 -5.23
C HIS A 13 1.19 -20.77 -4.49
N GLY A 14 1.53 -20.04 -3.41
CA GLY A 14 0.60 -19.26 -2.60
C GLY A 14 1.05 -17.81 -2.46
N ARG A 15 0.11 -16.89 -2.20
CA ARG A 15 0.45 -15.49 -1.90
C ARG A 15 1.01 -15.39 -0.49
N GLU A 16 2.31 -15.18 -0.37
CA GLU A 16 2.95 -14.87 0.90
C GLU A 16 2.80 -13.38 1.22
N VAL A 17 2.53 -13.06 2.50
CA VAL A 17 2.54 -11.68 3.00
C VAL A 17 3.35 -11.66 4.28
N SER A 18 4.38 -10.82 4.32
CA SER A 18 5.19 -10.63 5.52
C SER A 18 4.60 -9.53 6.41
N PHE A 19 4.55 -9.81 7.71
CA PHE A 19 4.13 -8.85 8.72
C PHE A 19 5.28 -8.56 9.67
N ILE A 20 5.45 -7.29 10.02
CA ILE A 20 6.43 -6.87 11.01
C ILE A 20 5.85 -7.15 12.39
N ILE A 21 6.34 -8.19 13.07
CA ILE A 21 5.84 -8.66 14.38
C ILE A 21 6.22 -7.69 15.52
N ASN A 22 7.38 -7.04 15.43
CA ASN A 22 7.88 -6.12 16.46
C ASN A 22 7.72 -4.64 16.06
N LYS A 23 6.51 -4.22 15.65
CA LYS A 23 6.22 -2.80 15.39
C LYS A 23 6.49 -1.98 16.66
N GLY A 24 7.42 -1.02 16.58
CA GLY A 24 7.71 -0.07 17.66
C GLY A 24 8.91 -0.40 18.56
N LYS A 25 9.53 -1.58 18.44
CA LYS A 25 10.75 -1.93 19.22
C LYS A 25 12.06 -1.40 18.61
N ARG A 26 11.98 -0.59 17.56
CA ARG A 26 13.13 -0.01 16.87
C ARG A 26 13.22 1.50 17.13
N LYS A 27 14.43 2.04 17.11
CA LYS A 27 14.63 3.50 17.19
C LYS A 27 13.87 4.22 16.06
N ALA A 28 13.40 5.42 16.37
CA ALA A 28 12.72 6.27 15.39
C ALA A 28 13.65 6.56 14.22
N ASN A 29 13.17 6.35 12.99
CA ASN A 29 13.90 6.62 11.76
C ASN A 29 13.24 7.77 10.97
N TYR A 30 13.83 8.15 9.84
CA TYR A 30 13.30 9.22 8.99
C TYR A 30 11.87 8.92 8.51
N THR A 31 11.54 7.66 8.24
CA THR A 31 10.19 7.24 7.85
C THR A 31 9.17 7.51 8.94
N ASP A 32 9.52 7.33 10.22
CA ASP A 32 8.62 7.64 11.33
C ASP A 32 8.35 9.15 11.42
N ARG A 33 9.38 9.98 11.17
CA ARG A 33 9.21 11.45 11.10
C ARG A 33 8.33 11.87 9.94
N MET A 34 8.46 11.23 8.79
CA MET A 34 7.57 11.46 7.64
C MET A 34 6.13 11.06 7.98
N LYS A 35 5.96 9.87 8.57
CA LYS A 35 4.65 9.37 8.98
C LYS A 35 3.96 10.34 9.93
N HIS A 36 4.64 10.80 10.97
CA HIS A 36 4.08 11.77 11.91
C HIS A 36 3.61 13.07 11.23
N ARG A 37 4.38 13.58 10.26
CA ARG A 37 4.00 14.79 9.51
C ARG A 37 2.77 14.57 8.64
N VAL A 38 2.72 13.44 7.93
CA VAL A 38 1.60 13.09 7.03
C VAL A 38 0.33 12.78 7.84
N ASP A 39 0.46 12.07 8.95
CA ASP A 39 -0.67 11.63 9.79
C ASP A 39 -1.25 12.75 10.66
N SER A 40 -0.60 13.92 10.73
CA SER A 40 -1.12 15.11 11.39
C SER A 40 -2.41 15.62 10.73
N THR A 41 -3.27 16.33 11.48
CA THR A 41 -4.53 16.89 10.95
C THR A 41 -4.30 17.73 9.69
N LYS A 42 -3.29 18.62 9.73
CA LYS A 42 -2.90 19.45 8.58
C LYS A 42 -2.35 18.61 7.43
N GLY A 43 -1.50 17.61 7.74
CA GLY A 43 -0.92 16.71 6.74
C GLY A 43 -1.99 15.93 5.98
N LYS A 44 -2.96 15.37 6.68
CA LYS A 44 -4.10 14.65 6.09
C LYS A 44 -4.94 15.53 5.18
N LEU A 45 -5.24 16.77 5.59
CA LEU A 45 -6.00 17.71 4.76
C LEU A 45 -5.27 18.01 3.44
N ILE A 46 -3.98 18.37 3.52
CA ILE A 46 -3.17 18.65 2.33
C ILE A 46 -3.06 17.41 1.43
N TYR A 47 -2.79 16.24 2.01
CA TYR A 47 -2.62 15.00 1.25
C TYR A 47 -3.93 14.55 0.59
N SER A 48 -5.06 14.62 1.31
CA SER A 48 -6.38 14.33 0.76
C SER A 48 -6.73 15.26 -0.39
N HIS A 49 -6.46 16.56 -0.25
CA HIS A 49 -6.68 17.52 -1.33
C HIS A 49 -5.79 17.25 -2.56
N ARG A 50 -4.53 16.82 -2.37
CA ARG A 50 -3.67 16.42 -3.48
C ARG A 50 -4.17 15.16 -4.18
N MET A 51 -4.69 14.19 -3.43
CA MET A 51 -5.30 12.98 -3.99
C MET A 51 -6.61 13.30 -4.75
N SER A 52 -7.37 14.32 -4.33
CA SER A 52 -8.60 14.72 -5.03
C SER A 52 -8.35 15.50 -6.32
N VAL A 53 -7.25 16.26 -6.38
CA VAL A 53 -6.90 17.10 -7.55
C VAL A 53 -6.07 16.35 -8.59
N ILE A 54 -5.36 15.29 -8.19
CA ILE A 54 -4.68 14.41 -9.12
C ILE A 54 -5.70 13.86 -10.11
N GLU A 55 -5.40 14.00 -11.41
CA GLU A 55 -6.15 13.27 -12.44
C GLU A 55 -6.30 11.82 -11.96
N PRO A 56 -7.53 11.27 -11.95
CA PRO A 56 -7.73 9.95 -11.41
C PRO A 56 -6.74 9.02 -12.10
N VAL A 57 -5.83 8.45 -11.32
CA VAL A 57 -4.76 7.57 -11.85
C VAL A 57 -5.39 6.47 -12.71
N PHE A 58 -6.61 6.08 -12.33
CA PHE A 58 -7.47 5.13 -13.01
C PHE A 58 -8.02 5.59 -14.36
N GLY A 59 -8.17 6.88 -14.63
CA GLY A 59 -8.52 7.42 -15.94
C GLY A 59 -7.48 6.98 -16.97
N ASN A 60 -6.21 7.34 -16.75
CA ASN A 60 -5.10 6.95 -17.62
C ASN A 60 -4.84 5.43 -17.60
N ILE A 61 -4.97 4.76 -16.44
CA ILE A 61 -4.78 3.30 -16.32
C ILE A 61 -5.82 2.52 -17.13
N GLY A 62 -7.09 2.94 -17.09
CA GLY A 62 -8.18 2.29 -17.80
C GLY A 62 -8.20 2.62 -19.29
N THR A 63 -8.21 3.91 -19.66
CA THR A 63 -8.41 4.34 -21.06
C THR A 63 -7.12 4.32 -21.88
N ASN A 64 -6.00 4.78 -21.33
CA ASN A 64 -4.75 4.90 -22.08
C ASN A 64 -3.81 3.69 -21.89
N LYS A 65 -3.84 3.03 -20.72
CA LYS A 65 -2.99 1.87 -20.43
C LYS A 65 -3.72 0.53 -20.54
N GLY A 66 -5.04 0.52 -20.72
CA GLY A 66 -5.83 -0.70 -20.93
C GLY A 66 -5.80 -1.69 -19.77
N LEU A 67 -5.40 -1.25 -18.57
CA LEU A 67 -5.31 -2.09 -17.37
C LEU A 67 -6.69 -2.14 -16.68
N ASN A 68 -7.66 -2.69 -17.38
CA ASN A 68 -9.08 -2.75 -16.99
C ASN A 68 -9.50 -4.09 -16.36
N ARG A 69 -8.58 -5.05 -16.23
CA ARG A 69 -8.84 -6.36 -15.64
C ARG A 69 -7.86 -6.66 -14.52
N PHE A 70 -8.39 -6.84 -13.31
CA PHE A 70 -7.66 -7.46 -12.21
C PHE A 70 -7.77 -8.99 -12.38
N SER A 71 -6.76 -9.61 -12.99
CA SER A 71 -6.61 -11.07 -13.06
C SER A 71 -5.64 -11.58 -12.01
#